data_AF-A0A1V3XS48-F1
#
_entry.id   AF-A0A1V3XS48-F1
#
_cell.length_a   1.000
_cell.length_b   1.000
_cell.length_c   1.000
_cell.angle_alpha   90.00
_cell.angle_beta   90.00
_cell.angle_gamma   90.00
#
_symmetry.space_group_name_H-M   'P 1'
#
loop_
_entity.id
_entity.type
_entity.pdbx_description
1 polymer ?
#
loop_
_entity_poly.entity_id
_entity_poly.type
_entity_poly.pdbx_seq_one_letter_code
_entity_poly.pdbx_strand_id
1 'polypeptide(L)'
;MTEARNLQREEIRQLNAAGKPASVATIAWMGYTPPPNPLDTGSAGDLWQTMTDEQARAGAADLSKYLQQVRANNPNGHLTVLGHSYGSLTASLALQDLNAHGSHPVNDVVFYGSPGLELYSPAQLGLDHGQAYVMQAPHDLITDLVAPVAPLHGWGPDPYLTPG
;
A
#
# COMPACT_ATOMS: atom_id res chain seq x y z
N MET A 1 -14.04 -10.65 6.28
CA MET A 1 -14.66 -10.44 4.94
C MET A 1 -15.60 -9.22 4.86
N THR A 2 -15.66 -8.33 5.87
CA THR A 2 -16.57 -7.18 5.87
C THR A 2 -16.00 -5.96 5.15
N GLU A 3 -14.68 -5.75 5.21
CA GLU A 3 -14.01 -4.55 4.66
C GLU A 3 -14.06 -4.49 3.13
N ALA A 4 -13.66 -5.54 2.41
CA ALA A 4 -13.71 -5.53 0.95
C ALA A 4 -15.13 -5.25 0.41
N ARG A 5 -16.16 -5.81 1.06
CA ARG A 5 -17.57 -5.53 0.72
C ARG A 5 -17.98 -4.10 1.07
N ASN A 6 -17.49 -3.55 2.18
CA ASN A 6 -17.74 -2.15 2.54
C ASN A 6 -17.10 -1.20 1.54
N LEU A 7 -15.85 -1.46 1.16
CA LEU A 7 -15.12 -0.69 0.16
C LEU A 7 -15.85 -0.72 -1.18
N GLN A 8 -16.26 -1.90 -1.65
CA GLN A 8 -17.02 -2.03 -2.89
C GLN A 8 -18.30 -1.19 -2.87
N ARG A 9 -19.06 -1.27 -1.76
CA ARG A 9 -20.31 -0.51 -1.61
C ARG A 9 -20.08 0.99 -1.54
N GLU A 10 -19.04 1.43 -0.85
CA GLU A 10 -18.69 2.84 -0.79
C GLU A 10 -18.28 3.34 -2.17
N GLU A 11 -17.41 2.63 -2.88
CA GLU A 11 -16.96 3.04 -4.21
C GLU A 11 -18.13 3.17 -5.19
N ILE A 12 -19.04 2.17 -5.22
CA ILE A 12 -20.26 2.24 -6.03
C ILE A 12 -21.10 3.47 -5.66
N ARG A 13 -21.23 3.78 -4.37
CA ARG A 13 -21.98 4.94 -3.90
C ARG A 13 -21.34 6.26 -4.36
N GLN A 14 -20.03 6.41 -4.24
CA GLN A 14 -19.30 7.60 -4.67
C GLN A 14 -19.36 7.79 -6.19
N LEU A 15 -19.15 6.72 -6.95
CA LEU A 15 -19.26 6.74 -8.42
C LEU A 15 -20.66 7.15 -8.89
N ASN A 16 -21.71 6.64 -8.24
CA ASN A 16 -23.09 7.05 -8.53
C ASN A 16 -23.33 8.52 -8.19
N ALA A 17 -22.86 9.00 -7.03
CA ALA A 17 -23.00 10.39 -6.62
C ALA A 17 -22.26 11.36 -7.57
N ALA A 18 -21.13 10.92 -8.13
CA ALA A 18 -20.36 11.66 -9.12
C ALA A 18 -20.93 11.57 -10.56
N GLY A 19 -22.04 10.86 -10.78
CA GLY A 19 -22.62 10.67 -12.10
C GLY A 19 -21.80 9.77 -13.03
N LYS A 20 -20.95 8.90 -12.47
CA LYS A 20 -20.05 7.97 -13.19
C LYS A 20 -20.32 6.51 -12.81
N PRO A 21 -21.54 5.97 -12.98
CA PRO A 21 -21.85 4.60 -12.58
C PRO A 21 -20.94 3.59 -13.30
N ALA A 22 -20.36 2.67 -12.55
CA ALA A 22 -19.49 1.61 -13.09
C ALA A 22 -19.56 0.32 -12.24
N SER A 23 -19.10 -0.78 -12.82
CA SER A 23 -18.93 -2.05 -12.12
C SER A 23 -17.64 -2.01 -11.29
N VAL A 24 -17.74 -2.35 -10.00
CA VAL A 24 -16.61 -2.36 -9.06
C VAL A 24 -16.33 -3.78 -8.59
N ALA A 25 -15.07 -4.20 -8.65
CA ALA A 25 -14.58 -5.42 -8.04
C ALA A 25 -13.54 -5.09 -6.96
N THR A 26 -13.58 -5.80 -5.84
CA THR A 26 -12.60 -5.64 -4.75
C THR A 26 -11.90 -6.96 -4.49
N ILE A 27 -10.57 -6.91 -4.41
CA ILE A 27 -9.72 -8.06 -4.14
C ILE A 27 -9.04 -7.83 -2.78
N ALA A 28 -9.19 -8.79 -1.86
CA ALA A 28 -8.32 -8.85 -0.70
C ALA A 28 -7.12 -9.74 -1.05
N TRP A 29 -5.95 -9.14 -1.23
CA TRP A 29 -4.73 -9.87 -1.53
C TRP A 29 -3.99 -10.20 -0.23
N MET A 30 -3.80 -11.49 0.03
CA MET A 30 -3.10 -12.04 1.20
C MET A 30 -2.00 -13.00 0.73
N GLY A 31 -1.28 -12.60 -0.33
CA GLY A 31 -0.35 -13.47 -1.05
C GLY A 31 1.04 -13.57 -0.43
N TYR A 32 1.24 -13.11 0.80
CA TYR A 32 2.54 -13.16 1.48
C TYR A 32 2.37 -13.47 2.97
N THR A 33 3.47 -13.88 3.60
CA THR A 33 3.54 -14.11 5.05
C THR A 33 4.00 -12.84 5.74
N PRO A 34 3.09 -12.03 6.33
CA PRO A 34 3.51 -10.88 7.11
C PRO A 34 4.21 -11.34 8.39
N PRO A 35 5.08 -10.48 8.98
CA PRO A 35 5.62 -10.73 10.31
C PRO A 35 4.49 -10.80 11.36
N PRO A 36 4.73 -11.44 12.53
CA PRO A 36 3.74 -11.51 13.61
C PRO A 36 3.23 -10.13 13.99
N ASN A 37 1.91 -9.98 14.21
CA ASN A 37 1.33 -8.71 14.58
C ASN A 37 1.96 -8.19 15.89
N PRO A 38 2.66 -7.06 15.86
CA PRO A 38 3.38 -6.56 17.01
C PRO A 38 2.45 -6.00 18.09
N LEU A 39 1.19 -5.72 17.74
CA LEU A 39 0.17 -5.27 18.69
C LEU A 39 -0.36 -6.40 19.60
N ASP A 40 -0.18 -7.68 19.22
CA ASP A 40 -0.71 -8.82 19.97
C ASP A 40 0.23 -9.31 21.10
N THR A 41 1.38 -8.68 21.30
CA THR A 41 2.47 -9.21 22.15
C THR A 41 2.86 -8.29 23.32
N GLY A 42 2.15 -7.17 23.51
CA GLY A 42 2.32 -6.29 24.68
C GLY A 42 3.43 -5.24 24.58
N SER A 43 4.27 -5.25 23.53
CA SER A 43 5.19 -4.14 23.21
C SER A 43 5.31 -3.93 21.71
N ALA A 44 4.39 -3.14 21.17
CA ALA A 44 4.34 -2.83 19.74
C ALA A 44 5.64 -2.19 19.25
N GLY A 45 6.17 -1.22 20.01
CA GLY A 45 7.39 -0.50 19.66
C GLY A 45 8.61 -1.41 19.55
N ASP A 46 8.79 -2.35 20.48
CA ASP A 46 9.95 -3.25 20.48
C ASP A 46 9.88 -4.25 19.33
N LEU A 47 8.69 -4.75 18.99
CA LEU A 47 8.58 -5.67 17.87
C LEU A 47 8.74 -4.99 16.53
N TRP A 48 8.20 -3.78 16.34
CA TRP A 48 8.46 -3.02 15.12
C TRP A 48 9.95 -2.75 14.93
N GLN A 49 10.70 -2.51 16.01
CA GLN A 49 12.17 -2.39 15.94
C GLN A 49 12.88 -3.66 15.47
N THR A 50 12.27 -4.84 15.65
CA THR A 50 12.84 -6.13 15.22
C THR A 50 12.35 -6.59 13.86
N MET A 51 11.39 -5.90 13.25
CA MET A 51 10.91 -6.23 11.91
C MET A 51 11.88 -5.76 10.83
N THR A 52 12.04 -6.60 9.81
CA THR A 52 12.84 -6.30 8.62
C THR A 52 11.93 -6.11 7.40
N ASP A 53 12.50 -5.61 6.32
CA ASP A 53 11.86 -5.46 5.01
C ASP A 53 11.85 -6.76 4.18
N GLU A 54 12.49 -7.83 4.65
CA GLU A 54 12.66 -9.07 3.87
C GLU A 54 11.33 -9.70 3.45
N GLN A 55 10.37 -9.80 4.37
CA GLN A 55 9.04 -10.34 4.06
C GLN A 55 8.25 -9.41 3.13
N ALA A 56 8.44 -8.08 3.26
CA ALA A 56 7.82 -7.10 2.37
C ALA A 56 8.39 -7.22 0.96
N ARG A 57 9.71 -7.35 0.79
CA ARG A 57 10.35 -7.55 -0.51
C ARG A 57 9.94 -8.87 -1.16
N ALA A 58 9.88 -9.96 -0.40
CA ALA A 58 9.38 -11.24 -0.90
C ALA A 58 7.93 -11.13 -1.37
N GLY A 59 7.05 -10.54 -0.54
CA GLY A 59 5.66 -10.29 -0.89
C GLY A 59 5.50 -9.32 -2.07
N ALA A 60 6.40 -8.34 -2.22
CA ALA A 60 6.36 -7.37 -3.30
C ALA A 60 6.56 -8.04 -4.66
N ALA A 61 7.49 -8.98 -4.77
CA ALA A 61 7.71 -9.73 -6.01
C ALA A 61 6.46 -10.52 -6.44
N ASP A 62 5.70 -11.07 -5.50
CA ASP A 62 4.46 -11.78 -5.80
C ASP A 62 3.29 -10.83 -6.10
N LEU A 63 3.23 -9.70 -5.41
CA LEU A 63 2.25 -8.65 -5.68
C LEU A 63 2.46 -8.02 -7.06
N SER A 64 3.71 -7.73 -7.47
CA SER A 64 4.05 -7.22 -8.80
C SER A 64 3.47 -8.12 -9.91
N LYS A 65 3.72 -9.43 -9.81
CA LYS A 65 3.19 -10.43 -10.77
C LYS A 65 1.67 -10.45 -10.76
N TYR A 66 1.05 -10.39 -9.57
CA TYR A 66 -0.40 -10.38 -9.44
C TYR A 66 -1.02 -9.15 -10.12
N LEU A 67 -0.47 -7.95 -9.91
CA LEU A 67 -0.96 -6.72 -10.51
C LEU A 67 -0.87 -6.73 -12.04
N GLN A 68 0.22 -7.30 -12.59
CA GLN A 68 0.33 -7.53 -14.03
C GLN A 68 -0.77 -8.45 -14.57
N GLN A 69 -1.10 -9.53 -13.85
CA GLN A 69 -2.18 -10.44 -14.24
C GLN A 69 -3.56 -9.76 -14.18
N VAL A 70 -3.82 -8.96 -13.14
CA VAL A 70 -5.06 -8.17 -13.03
C VAL A 70 -5.19 -7.22 -14.22
N ARG A 71 -4.13 -6.49 -14.57
CA ARG A 71 -4.11 -5.60 -15.74
C ARG A 71 -4.29 -6.36 -17.05
N ALA A 72 -3.64 -7.51 -17.22
CA ALA A 72 -3.79 -8.32 -18.43
C ALA A 72 -5.23 -8.83 -18.63
N ASN A 73 -5.92 -9.17 -17.54
CA ASN A 73 -7.31 -9.62 -17.58
C ASN A 73 -8.33 -8.47 -17.68
N ASN A 74 -7.95 -7.25 -17.29
CA ASN A 74 -8.80 -6.06 -17.40
C ASN A 74 -8.01 -4.84 -17.92
N PRO A 75 -7.60 -4.84 -19.20
CA PRO A 75 -6.66 -3.84 -19.74
C PRO A 75 -7.13 -2.39 -19.61
N ASN A 76 -8.45 -2.16 -19.70
CA ASN A 76 -9.06 -0.84 -19.65
C ASN A 76 -9.64 -0.48 -18.28
N GLY A 77 -9.52 -1.36 -17.28
CA GLY A 77 -10.03 -1.12 -15.94
C GLY A 77 -9.21 -0.09 -15.18
N HIS A 78 -9.85 0.69 -14.32
CA HIS A 78 -9.15 1.51 -13.35
C HIS A 78 -8.69 0.63 -12.18
N LEU A 79 -7.38 0.59 -11.91
CA LEU A 79 -6.81 -0.25 -10.86
C LEU A 79 -6.21 0.62 -9.75
N THR A 80 -6.81 0.57 -8.57
CA THR A 80 -6.32 1.24 -7.36
C THR A 80 -5.78 0.21 -6.38
N VAL A 81 -4.60 0.46 -5.82
CA VAL A 81 -4.00 -0.35 -4.74
C VAL A 81 -4.18 0.36 -3.41
N LEU A 82 -4.65 -0.37 -2.41
CA LEU A 82 -4.77 0.10 -1.04
C LEU A 82 -3.79 -0.69 -0.16
N GLY A 83 -2.68 -0.07 0.22
CA GLY A 83 -1.64 -0.66 1.07
C GLY A 83 -1.83 -0.26 2.53
N HIS A 84 -2.16 -1.22 3.40
CA HIS A 84 -2.34 -0.99 4.84
C HIS A 84 -1.18 -1.54 5.64
N SER A 85 -0.71 -0.80 6.67
CA SER A 85 0.28 -1.29 7.62
C SER A 85 1.52 -1.82 6.91
N TYR A 86 2.05 -2.99 7.28
CA TYR A 86 3.18 -3.62 6.58
C TYR A 86 2.91 -3.86 5.09
N GLY A 87 1.64 -4.07 4.69
CA GLY A 87 1.24 -4.16 3.29
C GLY A 87 1.43 -2.87 2.49
N SER A 88 1.56 -1.71 3.15
CA SER A 88 1.94 -0.45 2.48
C SER A 88 3.38 -0.48 1.99
N LEU A 89 4.31 -0.99 2.80
CA LEU A 89 5.71 -1.19 2.43
C LEU A 89 5.80 -2.20 1.28
N THR A 90 5.12 -3.35 1.40
CA THR A 90 5.02 -4.36 0.33
C THR A 90 4.48 -3.78 -0.98
N ALA A 91 3.42 -2.96 -0.92
CA ALA A 91 2.82 -2.34 -2.09
C ALA A 91 3.74 -1.30 -2.73
N SER A 92 4.41 -0.46 -1.93
CA SER A 92 5.39 0.50 -2.43
C SER A 92 6.53 -0.21 -3.17
N LEU A 93 7.11 -1.23 -2.55
CA LEU A 93 8.18 -2.03 -3.15
C LEU A 93 7.75 -2.71 -4.45
N ALA A 94 6.53 -3.22 -4.52
CA ALA A 94 5.99 -3.84 -5.74
C ALA A 94 5.87 -2.81 -6.88
N LEU A 95 5.37 -1.61 -6.59
CA LEU A 95 5.26 -0.54 -7.59
C LEU A 95 6.64 -0.05 -8.06
N GLN A 96 7.62 0.03 -7.16
CA GLN A 96 9.00 0.36 -7.50
C GLN A 96 9.65 -0.70 -8.41
N ASP A 97 9.45 -1.98 -8.09
CA ASP A 97 9.89 -3.10 -8.92
C ASP A 97 9.23 -3.06 -10.31
N LEU A 98 7.91 -2.85 -10.38
CA LEU A 98 7.18 -2.71 -11.63
C LEU A 98 7.72 -1.54 -12.48
N ASN A 99 7.93 -0.38 -11.88
CA ASN A 99 8.48 0.80 -12.55
C ASN A 99 9.90 0.55 -13.08
N ALA A 100 10.76 -0.12 -12.30
CA ALA A 100 12.11 -0.49 -12.74
C ALA A 100 12.09 -1.40 -13.99
N HIS A 101 11.02 -2.17 -14.18
CA HIS A 101 10.79 -3.02 -15.35
C HIS A 101 9.93 -2.34 -16.45
N GLY A 102 9.62 -1.04 -16.32
CA GLY A 102 8.80 -0.30 -17.29
C GLY A 102 7.33 -0.76 -17.35
N SER A 103 6.83 -1.37 -16.28
CA SER A 103 5.46 -1.86 -16.15
C SER A 103 4.65 -0.95 -15.23
N HIS A 104 3.48 -0.49 -15.71
CA HIS A 104 2.64 0.46 -14.97
C HIS A 104 1.18 -0.04 -14.89
N PRO A 105 0.92 -1.19 -14.24
CA PRO A 105 -0.41 -1.79 -14.23
C PRO A 105 -1.41 -1.04 -13.33
N VAL A 106 -0.96 -0.19 -12.41
CA VAL A 106 -1.76 0.49 -11.39
C VAL A 106 -1.97 1.96 -11.79
N ASN A 107 -3.17 2.47 -11.56
CA ASN A 107 -3.52 3.87 -11.79
C ASN A 107 -3.29 4.71 -10.54
N ASP A 108 -3.73 4.22 -9.39
CA ASP A 108 -3.70 4.92 -8.12
C ASP A 108 -3.19 4.04 -6.99
N VAL A 109 -2.54 4.65 -6.01
CA VAL A 109 -2.18 3.98 -4.77
C VAL A 109 -2.51 4.82 -3.55
N VAL A 110 -3.05 4.16 -2.52
CA VAL A 110 -3.30 4.75 -1.22
C VAL A 110 -2.57 3.95 -0.16
N PHE A 111 -1.68 4.60 0.57
CA PHE A 111 -0.97 4.02 1.71
C PHE A 111 -1.57 4.54 3.01
N TYR A 112 -1.81 3.67 3.99
CA TYR A 112 -2.38 4.08 5.26
C TYR A 112 -1.92 3.18 6.42
N GLY A 113 -1.81 3.80 7.60
CA GLY A 113 -1.16 3.18 8.77
C GLY A 113 0.25 2.66 8.45
N SER A 114 0.98 3.34 7.57
CA SER A 114 2.25 2.86 7.03
C SER A 114 3.37 3.02 8.06
N PRO A 115 4.20 1.97 8.30
CA PRO A 115 5.42 2.11 9.09
C PRO A 115 6.58 2.71 8.29
N GLY A 116 6.41 2.88 6.97
CA GLY A 116 7.46 3.26 6.02
C GLY A 116 7.16 2.69 4.63
N LEU A 117 7.72 3.31 3.59
CA LEU A 117 7.44 2.96 2.18
C LEU A 117 8.70 2.61 1.38
N GLU A 118 9.89 2.78 1.95
CA GLU A 118 11.17 2.71 1.23
C GLU A 118 11.15 3.56 -0.05
N LEU A 119 10.55 4.75 0.05
CA LEU A 119 10.26 5.62 -1.07
C LEU A 119 10.92 6.98 -0.83
N TYR A 120 11.85 7.37 -1.70
CA TYR A 120 12.59 8.63 -1.61
C TYR A 120 12.09 9.68 -2.60
N SER A 121 11.31 9.25 -3.58
CA SER A 121 10.62 10.12 -4.54
C SER A 121 9.34 9.44 -5.04
N PRO A 122 8.20 10.15 -5.14
CA PRO A 122 6.97 9.61 -5.72
C PRO A 122 7.16 9.03 -7.12
N ALA A 123 8.12 9.55 -7.91
CA ALA A 123 8.42 9.06 -9.26
C ALA A 123 8.88 7.58 -9.27
N GLN A 124 9.41 7.07 -8.16
CA GLN A 124 9.80 5.67 -8.06
C GLN A 124 8.60 4.72 -8.14
N LEU A 125 7.38 5.17 -7.83
CA LEU A 125 6.16 4.35 -7.93
C LEU A 125 5.73 4.10 -9.37
N GLY A 126 6.24 4.87 -10.35
CA GLY A 126 5.84 4.74 -11.75
C GLY A 126 4.37 5.10 -12.00
N LEU A 127 3.80 5.99 -11.19
CA LEU A 127 2.45 6.51 -11.36
C LEU A 127 2.48 7.93 -11.94
N ASP A 128 1.38 8.35 -12.55
CA ASP A 128 1.20 9.75 -12.94
C ASP A 128 1.21 10.67 -11.72
N HIS A 129 1.61 11.92 -11.92
CA HIS A 129 1.66 12.91 -10.84
C HIS A 129 0.29 13.07 -10.18
N GLY A 130 0.26 13.03 -8.84
CA GLY A 130 -0.96 13.16 -8.06
C GLY A 130 -1.81 11.90 -7.94
N GLN A 131 -1.28 10.71 -8.29
CA GLN A 131 -1.99 9.43 -8.13
C GLN A 131 -1.48 8.57 -6.96
N ALA A 132 -0.66 9.15 -6.09
CA ALA A 132 -0.18 8.51 -4.87
C ALA A 132 -0.63 9.32 -3.65
N TYR A 133 -1.25 8.62 -2.69
CA TYR A 133 -1.84 9.23 -1.51
C TYR A 133 -1.36 8.53 -0.25
N VAL A 134 -1.16 9.29 0.82
CA VAL A 134 -0.87 8.78 2.16
C VAL A 134 -1.97 9.28 3.10
N MET A 135 -2.56 8.38 3.89
CA MET A 135 -3.59 8.71 4.87
C MET A 135 -3.13 8.35 6.29
N GLN A 136 -3.37 9.27 7.21
CA GLN A 136 -3.12 9.10 8.65
C GLN A 136 -4.43 9.16 9.42
N ALA A 137 -4.64 8.18 10.31
CA ALA A 137 -5.71 8.27 11.29
C ALA A 137 -5.20 8.99 12.56
N PRO A 138 -6.02 9.82 13.22
CA PRO A 138 -5.64 10.39 14.52
C PRO A 138 -5.33 9.28 15.52
N HIS A 139 -4.23 9.43 16.27
CA HIS A 139 -3.80 8.50 17.32
C HIS A 139 -3.43 7.08 16.82
N ASP A 140 -3.01 6.96 15.56
CA ASP A 140 -2.44 5.71 15.05
C ASP A 140 -1.02 5.53 15.60
N LEU A 141 -0.84 4.52 16.46
CA LEU A 141 0.46 4.20 17.05
C LEU A 141 1.53 3.86 16.00
N ILE A 142 1.15 3.35 14.82
CA ILE A 142 2.10 3.09 13.74
C ILE A 142 2.64 4.40 13.21
N THR A 143 1.77 5.35 12.88
CA THR A 143 2.19 6.66 12.41
C THR A 143 2.92 7.46 13.48
N ASP A 144 2.50 7.36 14.74
CA ASP A 144 3.03 8.20 15.81
C ASP A 144 4.36 7.68 16.38
N LEU A 145 4.62 6.38 16.33
CA LEU A 145 5.80 5.76 16.98
C LEU A 145 6.75 5.04 16.02
N VAL A 146 6.25 4.49 14.91
CA VAL A 146 7.03 3.62 14.01
C VAL A 146 7.49 4.37 12.78
N ALA A 147 6.59 5.10 12.11
CA ALA A 147 6.94 5.88 10.92
C ALA A 147 8.11 6.87 11.12
N PRO A 148 8.26 7.56 12.27
CA PRO A 148 9.38 8.47 12.51
C PRO A 148 10.75 7.78 12.58
N VAL A 149 10.78 6.48 12.89
CA VAL A 149 12.01 5.68 12.97
C VAL A 149 12.23 4.78 11.74
N ALA A 150 11.37 4.87 10.72
CA ALA A 150 11.51 4.15 9.45
C ALA A 150 12.93 4.19 8.83
N PRO A 151 13.68 5.31 8.87
CA PRO A 151 15.04 5.36 8.33
C PRO A 151 16.02 4.40 9.02
N LEU A 152 15.82 4.10 10.31
CA LEU A 152 16.66 3.18 11.06
C LEU A 152 16.47 1.72 10.61
N HIS A 153 15.34 1.42 9.97
CA HIS A 153 14.96 0.10 9.47
C HIS A 153 15.18 -0.06 7.97
N GLY A 154 15.73 0.95 7.30
CA GLY A 154 15.85 0.96 5.85
C GLY A 154 14.53 1.15 5.12
N TRP A 155 13.44 1.51 5.82
CA TRP A 155 12.09 1.70 5.23
C TRP A 155 11.87 3.10 4.65
N GLY A 156 12.96 3.81 4.33
CA GLY A 156 12.93 5.15 3.76
C GLY A 156 12.54 6.24 4.77
N PRO A 157 12.29 7.47 4.27
CA PRO A 157 11.83 8.57 5.10
C PRO A 157 10.41 8.34 5.64
N ASP A 158 10.04 9.13 6.64
CA ASP A 158 8.68 9.16 7.17
C ASP A 158 7.68 9.54 6.03
N PRO A 159 6.75 8.64 5.65
CA PRO A 159 5.84 8.87 4.54
C PRO A 159 4.82 9.98 4.79
N TYR A 160 4.64 10.41 6.05
CA TYR A 160 3.71 11.46 6.44
C TYR A 160 4.33 12.86 6.43
N LEU A 161 5.67 12.93 6.40
CA LEU A 161 6.41 14.19 6.34
C LEU A 161 6.88 14.54 4.94
N THR A 162 6.72 13.63 3.97
CA THR A 162 7.19 13.83 2.60
C THR A 162 6.13 14.58 1.80
N PRO A 163 6.39 15.81 1.33
CA PRO A 163 5.44 16.53 0.47
C PRO A 163 5.25 15.79 -0.86
N GLY A 164 4.00 15.74 -1.34
CA GLY A 164 3.63 15.24 -2.66
C GLY A 164 3.93 16.23 -3.79
#